data_AF-A0A947F0L1-F1
#
_entry.id   AF-A0A947F0L1-F1
#
_cell.length_a   1.000
_cell.length_b   1.000
_cell.length_c   1.000
_cell.angle_alpha   90.00
_cell.angle_beta   90.00
_cell.angle_gamma   90.00
#
_symmetry.space_group_name_H-M   'P 1'
#
loop_
_entity.id
_entity.type
_entity.pdbx_description
1 polymer ?
#
loop_
_entity_poly.entity_id
_entity_poly.type
_entity_poly.pdbx_seq_one_letter_code
_entity_poly.pdbx_strand_id
1 'polypeptide(L)'
;HRDVVMGIPEIENPNHVLFTEQVKLEPFRRAMKEHQPDVWFTNLRKGQTALRDTLDILSLSKDGVLKVSPFYHWSDAQLDSYLREKGLPNEHRYFDPTKVLENRECGLHS
;
A
#
# COMPACT_ATOMS: atom_id res chain seq x y z
N HIS A 1 -9.58 -17.27 9.26
CA HIS A 1 -10.50 -17.64 10.37
C HIS A 1 -11.21 -16.46 11.03
N ARG A 2 -10.71 -15.21 10.98
CA ARG A 2 -11.29 -14.08 11.73
C ARG A 2 -12.39 -13.31 10.98
N ASP A 3 -12.27 -13.15 9.66
CA ASP A 3 -13.24 -12.41 8.84
C ASP A 3 -14.62 -13.08 8.75
N VAL A 4 -14.68 -14.40 8.97
CA VAL A 4 -15.91 -15.20 8.87
C VAL A 4 -16.77 -15.11 10.13
N VAL A 5 -16.24 -14.62 11.26
CA VAL A 5 -16.94 -14.69 12.56
C VAL A 5 -17.36 -13.32 13.11
N MET A 6 -16.70 -12.21 12.74
CA MET A 6 -16.88 -10.90 13.40
C MET A 6 -17.30 -9.74 12.48
N GLY A 7 -17.33 -9.94 11.16
CA GLY A 7 -17.60 -8.86 10.18
C GLY A 7 -16.45 -7.84 10.07
N ILE A 8 -16.56 -6.94 9.10
CA ILE A 8 -15.59 -5.85 8.88
C ILE A 8 -16.14 -4.60 9.59
N PRO A 9 -15.45 -4.05 10.61
CA PRO A 9 -15.92 -2.84 11.28
C PRO A 9 -16.02 -1.66 10.31
N GLU A 10 -17.02 -0.80 10.50
CA GLU A 10 -17.10 0.50 9.81
C GLU A 10 -15.96 1.42 10.23
N ILE A 11 -15.60 2.42 9.41
CA ILE A 11 -14.39 3.24 9.65
C ILE A 11 -14.50 4.15 10.89
N GLU A 12 -15.72 4.59 11.21
CA GLU A 12 -16.04 5.38 12.40
C GLU A 12 -16.02 4.52 13.67
N ASN A 13 -16.04 3.19 13.52
CA ASN A 13 -15.96 2.28 14.63
C ASN A 13 -14.53 2.27 15.21
N PRO A 14 -14.34 2.49 16.52
CA PRO A 14 -13.02 2.40 17.16
C PRO A 14 -12.30 1.07 16.90
N ASN A 15 -13.06 -0.01 16.69
CA ASN A 15 -12.51 -1.32 16.36
C ASN A 15 -11.89 -1.41 14.96
N HIS A 16 -12.15 -0.45 14.06
CA HIS A 16 -11.50 -0.38 12.73
C HIS A 16 -9.99 -0.18 12.85
N VAL A 17 -9.54 0.57 13.86
CA VAL A 17 -8.12 0.76 14.16
C VAL A 17 -7.47 -0.57 14.54
N LEU A 18 -8.10 -1.30 15.45
CA LEU A 18 -7.63 -2.62 15.88
C LEU A 18 -7.66 -3.64 14.73
N PHE A 19 -8.71 -3.61 13.92
CA PHE A 19 -8.82 -4.43 12.71
C PHE A 19 -7.67 -4.14 11.75
N THR A 20 -7.47 -2.88 11.37
CA THR A 20 -6.38 -2.44 10.47
C THR A 20 -5.01 -2.85 11.00
N GLU A 21 -4.77 -2.68 12.30
CA GLU A 21 -3.53 -3.12 12.94
C GLU A 21 -3.30 -4.62 12.75
N GLN A 22 -4.32 -5.45 12.99
CA GLN A 22 -4.19 -6.90 12.99
C GLN A 22 -4.17 -7.54 11.60
N VAL A 23 -4.84 -6.94 10.62
CA VAL A 23 -4.90 -7.50 9.26
C VAL A 23 -3.85 -6.93 8.32
N LYS A 24 -3.24 -5.78 8.66
CA LYS A 24 -2.35 -5.05 7.75
C LYS A 24 -1.02 -4.64 8.37
N LEU A 25 -1.04 -3.92 9.49
CA LEU A 25 0.19 -3.30 10.02
C LEU A 25 1.08 -4.29 10.78
N GLU A 26 0.53 -5.07 11.72
CA GLU A 26 1.28 -6.11 12.45
C GLU A 26 1.87 -7.14 11.49
N PRO A 27 1.11 -7.75 10.56
CA PRO A 27 1.65 -8.79 9.69
C PRO A 27 2.79 -8.25 8.80
N PHE A 28 2.64 -7.03 8.29
CA PHE A 28 3.68 -6.38 7.50
C PHE A 28 4.94 -6.11 8.33
N ARG A 29 4.81 -5.53 9.53
CA ARG A 29 5.97 -5.29 10.42
C ARG A 29 6.67 -6.57 10.80
N ARG A 30 5.92 -7.64 11.08
CA ARG A 30 6.48 -8.96 11.39
C ARG A 30 7.26 -9.52 10.20
N ALA A 31 6.71 -9.45 8.98
CA ALA A 31 7.40 -9.88 7.76
C ALA A 31 8.69 -9.08 7.51
N MET A 32 8.66 -7.75 7.68
CA MET A 32 9.86 -6.90 7.52
C MET A 32 10.96 -7.26 8.53
N LYS A 33 10.59 -7.54 9.80
CA LYS A 33 11.53 -7.97 10.84
C LYS A 33 12.10 -9.36 10.57
N GLU A 34 11.29 -10.26 10.03
CA GLU A 34 11.70 -11.63 9.70
C GLU A 34 12.67 -11.65 8.52
N HIS A 35 12.34 -10.95 7.43
CA HIS A 35 13.11 -11.00 6.18
C HIS A 35 14.28 -10.02 6.12
N GLN A 36 14.24 -8.93 6.90
CA GLN A 36 15.27 -7.88 6.93
C GLN A 36 15.75 -7.46 5.52
N PRO A 37 14.83 -7.06 4.62
CA PRO A 37 15.22 -6.78 3.24
C PRO A 37 16.05 -5.51 3.14
N ASP A 38 17.07 -5.51 2.29
CA ASP A 38 17.81 -4.30 1.92
C ASP A 38 16.98 -3.39 0.99
N VAL A 39 16.12 -4.00 0.16
CA VAL A 39 15.34 -3.32 -0.88
C VAL A 39 13.87 -3.74 -0.84
N TRP A 40 12.98 -2.76 -0.94
CA TRP A 40 11.53 -2.95 -1.03
C TRP A 40 10.96 -2.23 -2.25
N PHE A 41 10.49 -3.00 -3.24
CA PHE A 41 9.74 -2.45 -4.36
C PHE A 41 8.32 -2.06 -3.93
N THR A 42 7.93 -0.82 -4.22
CA THR A 42 6.61 -0.29 -3.94
C THR A 42 6.02 0.34 -5.20
N ASN A 43 4.73 0.61 -5.19
CA ASN A 43 4.06 1.33 -6.28
C ASN A 43 3.51 2.68 -5.80
N LEU A 44 4.30 3.39 -4.98
CA LEU A 44 3.99 4.78 -4.65
C LEU A 44 4.11 5.63 -5.91
N ARG A 45 3.12 6.48 -6.17
CA ARG A 45 3.12 7.39 -7.31
C ARG A 45 2.82 8.81 -6.87
N LYS A 46 3.37 9.77 -7.61
CA LYS A 46 3.10 11.20 -7.45
C LYS A 46 1.62 11.49 -7.70
N GLY A 47 1.08 12.49 -7.00
CA GLY A 47 -0.30 12.96 -7.12
C GLY A 47 -1.32 12.18 -6.28
N GLN A 48 -0.88 11.22 -5.46
CA GLN A 48 -1.79 10.41 -4.63
C GLN A 48 -2.09 11.06 -3.26
N THR A 49 -1.12 11.75 -2.64
CA THR A 49 -1.23 12.47 -1.35
C THR A 49 -0.11 13.49 -1.24
N ALA A 50 -0.25 14.52 -0.40
CA ALA A 50 0.79 15.54 -0.19
C ALA A 50 2.16 14.95 0.25
N LEU A 51 2.18 13.94 1.13
CA LEU A 51 3.44 13.27 1.52
C LEU A 51 4.08 12.52 0.34
N ARG A 52 3.26 11.85 -0.47
CA ARG A 52 3.76 11.13 -1.65
C ARG A 52 4.39 12.07 -2.66
N ASP A 53 3.91 13.31 -2.76
CA ASP A 53 4.47 14.31 -3.68
C ASP A 53 5.87 14.78 -3.28
N THR A 54 6.29 14.57 -2.02
CA THR A 54 7.64 14.90 -1.54
C THR A 54 8.64 13.78 -1.75
N LEU A 55 8.22 12.63 -2.29
CA LEU A 55 9.11 11.48 -2.55
C LEU A 55 9.71 11.54 -3.97
N ASP A 56 10.46 10.50 -4.33
CA ASP A 56 10.92 10.23 -5.69
C ASP A 56 10.97 8.70 -5.93
N ILE A 57 11.50 8.29 -7.08
CA ILE A 57 11.71 6.87 -7.45
C ILE A 57 12.44 6.11 -6.34
N LEU A 58 13.40 6.75 -5.66
CA LEU A 58 14.16 6.17 -4.55
C LEU A 58 13.86 6.93 -3.26
N SER A 59 13.57 6.20 -2.18
CA SER A 59 13.44 6.76 -0.83
C SER A 59 13.95 5.77 0.21
N LEU A 60 14.33 6.25 1.39
CA LEU A 60 14.75 5.41 2.50
C LEU A 60 13.63 5.29 3.54
N SER A 61 13.40 4.08 4.03
CA SER A 61 12.59 3.88 5.24
C SER A 61 13.34 4.37 6.48
N LYS A 62 12.60 4.58 7.58
CA LYS A 62 13.18 4.87 8.90
C LYS A 62 14.15 3.79 9.38
N ASP A 63 13.93 2.55 8.95
CA ASP A 63 14.72 1.38 9.32
C ASP A 63 15.86 1.10 8.32
N GLY A 64 16.14 2.03 7.39
CA GLY A 64 17.26 1.93 6.45
C GLY A 64 16.99 1.10 5.19
N VAL A 65 15.77 0.63 4.97
CA VAL A 65 15.39 -0.14 3.77
C VAL A 65 15.23 0.80 2.57
N LEU A 66 15.88 0.48 1.45
CA LEU A 66 15.72 1.22 0.21
C LEU A 66 14.36 0.91 -0.43
N LYS A 67 13.46 1.88 -0.42
CA LYS A 67 12.19 1.82 -1.15
C LYS A 67 12.40 2.26 -2.60
N VAL A 68 11.97 1.42 -3.54
CA VAL A 68 12.06 1.69 -4.98
C VAL A 68 10.66 1.71 -5.57
N SER A 69 10.31 2.82 -6.22
CA SER A 69 9.01 3.05 -6.86
C SER A 69 9.20 3.31 -8.37
N PRO A 70 9.34 2.26 -9.20
CA PRO A 70 9.72 2.40 -10.61
C PRO A 70 8.74 3.24 -11.43
N PHE A 71 7.47 3.24 -11.02
CA PHE A 71 6.37 3.93 -11.70
C PHE A 71 6.00 5.25 -11.04
N TYR A 72 6.88 5.83 -10.21
CA TYR A 72 6.55 6.99 -9.39
C TYR A 72 6.00 8.18 -10.19
N HIS A 73 6.57 8.45 -11.38
CA HIS A 73 6.15 9.53 -12.27
C HIS A 73 5.12 9.09 -13.33
N TRP A 74 4.63 7.85 -13.29
CA TRP A 74 3.67 7.35 -14.28
C TRP A 74 2.23 7.68 -13.87
N SER A 75 1.45 8.13 -14.85
CA SER A 75 -0.01 8.26 -14.72
C SER A 75 -0.70 6.90 -14.84
N ASP A 76 -1.96 6.84 -14.41
CA ASP A 76 -2.80 5.64 -14.58
C ASP A 76 -2.91 5.22 -16.06
N ALA A 77 -3.03 6.20 -16.98
CA ALA A 77 -3.11 5.92 -18.41
C ALA A 77 -1.83 5.24 -18.96
N GLN A 78 -0.65 5.61 -18.44
CA GLN A 78 0.61 4.97 -18.84
C GLN A 78 0.71 3.53 -18.34
N LEU A 79 0.30 3.29 -17.08
CA LEU A 79 0.25 1.93 -16.53
C LEU A 79 -0.76 1.06 -17.29
N ASP A 80 -1.96 1.57 -17.56
CA ASP A 80 -2.97 0.86 -18.33
C ASP A 80 -2.49 0.51 -19.74
N SER A 81 -1.77 1.43 -20.40
CA SER A 81 -1.17 1.17 -21.71
C SER A 81 -0.12 0.06 -21.63
N TYR A 82 0.72 0.07 -20.61
CA TYR A 82 1.74 -0.95 -20.40
C TYR A 82 1.13 -2.32 -20.15
N LEU A 83 0.09 -2.42 -19.30
CA LEU A 83 -0.61 -3.67 -19.05
C LEU A 83 -1.20 -4.24 -20.35
N ARG A 84 -1.84 -3.40 -21.18
CA ARG A 84 -2.37 -3.82 -22.48
C ARG A 84 -1.28 -4.28 -23.45
N GLU A 85 -0.20 -3.51 -23.59
CA GLU A 85 0.91 -3.83 -24.50
C GLU A 85 1.60 -5.15 -24.12
N LYS A 86 1.71 -5.43 -22.81
CA LYS A 86 2.35 -6.65 -22.30
C LYS A 86 1.36 -7.80 -22.07
N GLY A 87 0.08 -7.62 -22.35
CA GLY A 87 -0.96 -8.64 -22.11
C GLY A 87 -1.08 -9.04 -20.64
N LEU A 88 -0.86 -8.11 -19.70
CA LEU A 88 -0.93 -8.35 -18.26
C LEU A 88 -2.36 -8.14 -17.74
N PRO A 89 -2.86 -9.00 -16.84
CA PRO A 89 -4.18 -8.83 -16.23
C PRO A 89 -4.21 -7.63 -15.28
N ASN A 90 -5.38 -7.04 -15.12
CA ASN A 90 -5.64 -5.99 -14.12
C ASN A 90 -6.81 -6.44 -13.21
N GLU A 91 -6.71 -6.13 -11.92
CA GLU A 91 -7.73 -6.48 -10.92
C GLU A 91 -8.74 -5.34 -10.79
N HIS A 92 -9.88 -5.48 -11.47
CA HIS A 92 -10.95 -4.48 -11.45
C HIS A 92 -11.94 -4.68 -10.29
N ARG A 93 -11.92 -5.83 -9.61
CA ARG A 93 -12.77 -6.15 -8.47
C ARG A 93 -11.95 -6.10 -7.17
N TYR A 94 -11.37 -4.93 -6.91
CA TYR A 94 -10.56 -4.68 -5.72
C TYR A 94 -11.39 -4.03 -4.60
N PHE A 95 -11.34 -4.62 -3.40
CA PHE A 95 -11.91 -4.04 -2.18
C PHE A 95 -10.94 -4.21 -1.02
N ASP A 96 -10.43 -3.10 -0.47
CA ASP A 96 -9.57 -3.08 0.70
C ASP A 96 -10.37 -2.59 1.93
N PRO A 97 -10.74 -3.47 2.87
CA PRO A 97 -11.54 -3.09 4.04
C PRO A 97 -10.82 -2.14 5.01
N THR A 98 -9.51 -1.96 4.84
CA THR A 98 -8.70 -1.03 5.63
C THR A 98 -8.57 0.35 4.97
N LYS A 99 -8.92 0.48 3.69
CA LYS A 99 -8.71 1.69 2.88
C LYS A 99 -10.04 2.19 2.32
N VAL A 100 -10.74 3.00 3.12
CA VAL A 100 -12.08 3.53 2.77
C VAL A 100 -12.00 4.89 2.03
N LEU A 101 -10.93 5.67 2.24
CA LEU A 101 -10.67 6.91 1.51
C LEU A 101 -9.45 6.71 0.59
N GLU A 102 -9.62 6.97 -0.71
CA GLU A 102 -8.55 6.81 -1.72
C GLU A 102 -7.27 7.59 -1.37
N ASN A 103 -7.44 8.73 -0.69
CA ASN A 103 -6.37 9.67 -0.30
C ASN A 103 -5.84 9.43 1.12
N ARG A 104 -6.28 8.39 1.84
CA ARG A 104 -5.71 8.07 3.16
C ARG A 104 -4.40 7.33 2.99
N GLU A 105 -3.36 7.83 3.65
CA GLU A 105 -2.08 7.15 3.69
C GLU A 105 -2.21 5.77 4.33
N CYS A 106 -1.52 4.81 3.74
CA CYS A 106 -1.57 3.40 4.11
C CYS A 106 -0.95 3.10 5.49
N GLY A 107 -0.31 4.08 6.14
CA GLY A 107 0.42 3.91 7.40
C GLY A 107 1.72 3.11 7.32
N LEU A 108 2.03 2.53 6.15
CA LEU A 108 3.23 1.71 5.89
C LEU A 108 4.42 2.50 5.33
N HIS A 109 4.20 3.76 4.94
CA HIS A 109 5.19 4.55 4.22
C HIS A 109 5.69 5.78 4.99
N SER A 110 5.28 5.91 6.25
CA SER A 110 5.73 6.94 7.18
C SER A 110 7.12 6.67 7.76
#